data_AF-X0PMK0-F1
#
_entry.id   AF-X0PMK0-F1
#
_cell.length_a   1.000
_cell.length_b   1.000
_cell.length_c   1.000
_cell.angle_alpha   90.00
_cell.angle_beta   90.00
_cell.angle_gamma   90.00
#
_symmetry.space_group_name_H-M   'P 1'
#
loop_
_entity.id
_entity.type
_entity.pdbx_description
1 polymer ?
#
loop_
_entity_poly.entity_id
_entity_poly.type
_entity_poly.pdbx_seq_one_letter_code
_entity_poly.pdbx_strand_id
1 'polypeptide(L)'
;MGELAAASKVHVMVSYWWSRGDSLANYQLGQILTRAAGVDEADITDSQSIDRALRIAVADPAVLAELDQWWQMVETRRAGNTTRNPGLGLERSIRYLTDRLDAVTVTPEALGECRRQVAAVDQTITGAKDLPELAHPDAEMLDLLARYREARSRVLALA
;
A
#
# COMPACT_ATOMS: atom_id res chain seq x y z
N MET A 1 20.81 -3.26 -27.96
CA MET A 1 19.51 -3.92 -27.68
C MET A 1 19.38 -4.38 -26.22
N GLY A 2 20.44 -4.82 -25.53
CA GLY A 2 20.34 -5.27 -24.13
C GLY A 2 19.97 -4.20 -23.11
N GLU A 3 20.49 -2.97 -23.24
CA GLU A 3 20.27 -1.88 -22.27
C GLU A 3 18.82 -1.34 -22.29
N LEU A 4 18.21 -1.22 -23.47
CA LEU A 4 16.80 -0.80 -23.61
C LEU A 4 15.83 -1.83 -23.02
N ALA A 5 16.16 -3.13 -23.11
CA ALA A 5 15.38 -4.20 -22.51
C ALA A 5 15.49 -4.17 -20.98
N ALA A 6 16.68 -3.90 -20.44
CA ALA A 6 16.91 -3.74 -19.00
C ALA A 6 16.14 -2.52 -18.44
N ALA A 7 16.23 -1.36 -19.10
CA ALA A 7 15.52 -0.15 -18.70
C ALA A 7 14.00 -0.34 -18.71
N SER A 8 13.47 -1.03 -19.73
CA SER A 8 12.04 -1.34 -19.83
C SER A 8 11.58 -2.27 -18.71
N LYS A 9 12.37 -3.30 -18.37
CA LYS A 9 12.07 -4.21 -17.26
C LYS A 9 12.05 -3.46 -15.93
N VAL A 10 13.08 -2.67 -15.64
CA VAL A 10 13.15 -1.90 -14.39
C VAL A 10 11.96 -0.95 -14.27
N HIS A 11 11.62 -0.25 -15.36
CA HIS A 11 10.46 0.64 -15.37
C HIS A 11 9.14 -0.08 -15.01
N VAL A 12 8.90 -1.25 -15.60
CA VAL A 12 7.71 -2.06 -15.33
C VAL A 12 7.71 -2.59 -13.90
N MET A 13 8.84 -3.13 -13.42
CA MET A 13 8.92 -3.71 -12.07
C MET A 13 8.80 -2.65 -10.98
N VAL A 14 9.39 -1.46 -11.18
CA VAL A 14 9.28 -0.36 -10.24
C VAL A 14 7.85 0.14 -10.16
N SER A 15 7.20 0.39 -11.30
CA SER A 15 5.79 0.77 -11.36
C SER A 15 4.87 -0.28 -10.73
N TYR A 16 5.15 -1.56 -10.98
CA TYR A 16 4.41 -2.68 -10.40
C TYR A 16 4.48 -2.66 -8.88
N TRP A 17 5.67 -2.60 -8.30
CA TRP A 17 5.83 -2.64 -6.84
C TRP A 17 5.35 -1.36 -6.17
N TRP A 18 5.55 -0.20 -6.79
CA TRP A 18 4.99 1.07 -6.32
C TRP A 18 3.46 0.99 -6.13
N SER A 19 2.76 0.44 -7.12
CA SER A 19 1.29 0.32 -7.11
C SER A 19 0.74 -0.59 -6.00
N ARG A 20 1.59 -1.42 -5.38
CA ARG A 20 1.20 -2.28 -4.25
C ARG A 20 1.09 -1.51 -2.94
N GLY A 21 1.60 -0.28 -2.90
CA GLY A 21 1.37 0.66 -1.81
C GLY A 21 2.27 0.42 -0.60
N ASP A 22 3.47 -0.12 -0.79
CA ASP A 22 4.44 -0.27 0.29
C ASP A 22 4.93 1.10 0.76
N SER A 23 4.44 1.63 1.89
CA SER A 23 4.81 2.98 2.34
C SER A 23 6.34 3.14 2.48
N LEU A 24 7.02 2.14 3.05
CA LEU A 24 8.47 2.18 3.26
C LEU A 24 9.23 2.10 1.93
N ALA A 25 8.84 1.19 1.02
CA ALA A 25 9.49 1.12 -0.28
C ALA A 25 9.22 2.37 -1.11
N ASN A 26 7.99 2.89 -1.07
CA ASN A 26 7.57 4.05 -1.83
C ASN A 26 8.25 5.32 -1.32
N TYR A 27 8.48 5.44 -0.02
CA TYR A 27 9.30 6.51 0.54
C TYR A 27 10.74 6.46 -0.01
N GLN A 28 11.38 5.28 0.00
CA GLN A 28 12.71 5.09 -0.59
C GLN A 28 12.72 5.38 -2.10
N LEU A 29 11.69 4.94 -2.83
CA LEU A 29 11.53 5.23 -4.25
C LEU A 29 11.43 6.74 -4.50
N GLY A 30 10.64 7.47 -3.70
CA GLY A 30 10.55 8.92 -3.75
C GLY A 30 11.92 9.59 -3.59
N GLN A 31 12.74 9.13 -2.64
CA GLN A 31 14.11 9.64 -2.46
C GLN A 31 15.01 9.40 -3.68
N ILE A 32 14.91 8.22 -4.30
CA ILE A 32 15.65 7.89 -5.52
C ILE A 32 15.23 8.82 -6.66
N LEU A 33 13.92 8.97 -6.88
CA LEU A 33 13.36 9.76 -7.97
C LEU A 33 13.64 11.27 -7.80
N THR A 34 13.49 11.81 -6.59
CA THR A 34 13.79 13.22 -6.31
C THR A 34 15.25 13.56 -6.57
N ARG A 35 16.19 12.67 -6.21
CA ARG A 35 17.62 12.87 -6.52
C ARG A 35 17.89 12.77 -8.02
N ALA A 36 17.22 11.87 -8.73
CA ALA A 36 17.47 11.59 -10.15
C ALA A 36 16.85 12.64 -11.09
N ALA A 37 15.66 13.14 -10.79
CA ALA A 37 14.91 14.01 -11.70
C ALA A 37 15.35 15.48 -11.67
N GLY A 38 16.10 15.92 -10.65
CA GLY A 38 16.66 17.28 -10.55
C GLY A 38 15.62 18.41 -10.54
N VAL A 39 14.32 18.13 -10.49
CA VAL A 39 13.19 19.07 -10.56
C VAL A 39 12.03 18.51 -9.72
N ASP A 40 11.62 19.25 -8.67
CA ASP A 40 10.51 19.05 -7.72
C ASP A 40 10.28 17.62 -7.15
N GLU A 41 9.74 17.54 -5.93
CA GLU A 41 9.35 16.25 -5.34
C GLU A 41 8.40 15.52 -6.30
N ALA A 42 8.84 14.38 -6.83
CA ALA A 42 7.96 13.49 -7.56
C ALA A 42 6.82 13.13 -6.60
N ASP A 43 5.60 13.61 -6.90
CA ASP A 43 4.44 13.25 -6.11
C ASP A 43 4.25 11.73 -6.18
N ILE A 44 4.65 11.04 -5.10
CA ILE A 44 4.62 9.59 -4.97
C ILE A 44 3.20 9.04 -4.93
N THR A 45 2.20 9.91 -4.79
CA THR A 45 0.78 9.56 -4.80
C THR A 45 0.16 9.69 -6.20
N ASP A 46 0.79 10.43 -7.11
CA ASP A 46 0.33 10.59 -8.49
C ASP A 46 1.03 9.65 -9.47
N SER A 47 0.23 8.78 -10.11
CA SER A 47 0.70 7.87 -11.15
C SER A 47 1.36 8.56 -12.35
N GLN A 48 0.91 9.74 -12.76
CA GLN A 48 1.47 10.44 -13.92
C GLN A 48 2.81 11.07 -13.58
N SER A 49 2.91 11.66 -12.37
CA SER A 49 4.16 12.13 -11.78
C SER A 49 5.21 11.01 -11.72
N ILE A 50 4.84 9.83 -11.22
CA ILE A 50 5.76 8.67 -11.13
C ILE A 50 6.20 8.14 -12.48
N ASP A 51 5.29 7.94 -13.43
CA ASP A 51 5.65 7.49 -14.78
C ASP A 51 6.58 8.50 -15.49
N ARG A 52 6.37 9.81 -15.29
CA ARG A 52 7.29 10.84 -15.82
C ARG A 52 8.66 10.77 -15.15
N ALA A 53 8.72 10.73 -13.83
CA ALA A 53 9.97 10.70 -13.08
C ALA A 53 10.78 9.44 -13.40
N LEU A 54 10.12 8.29 -13.53
CA LEU A 54 10.78 7.03 -13.89
C LEU A 54 11.37 7.08 -15.30
N ARG A 55 10.67 7.65 -16.29
CA ARG A 55 11.21 7.80 -17.65
C ARG A 55 12.48 8.63 -17.71
N ILE A 56 12.59 9.65 -16.85
CA ILE A 56 13.80 10.47 -16.73
C ILE A 56 14.89 9.67 -16.00
N ALA A 57 14.54 9.04 -14.87
CA ALA A 57 15.46 8.28 -14.04
C ALA A 57 16.14 7.11 -14.76
N VAL A 58 15.41 6.36 -15.61
CA VAL A 58 16.00 5.21 -16.35
C VAL A 58 16.97 5.63 -17.46
N ALA A 59 17.03 6.92 -17.81
CA ALA A 59 18.01 7.43 -18.76
C ALA A 59 19.40 7.63 -18.14
N ASP A 60 19.50 7.72 -16.80
CA ASP A 60 20.77 7.73 -16.07
C ASP A 60 21.16 6.29 -15.68
N PRO A 61 22.29 5.75 -16.17
CA PRO A 61 22.72 4.39 -15.86
C PRO A 61 22.94 4.12 -14.36
N ALA A 62 23.37 5.12 -13.58
CA ALA A 62 23.59 4.96 -12.15
C ALA A 62 22.27 4.82 -11.40
N VAL A 63 21.28 5.65 -11.76
CA VAL A 63 19.94 5.60 -11.19
C VAL A 63 19.21 4.33 -11.64
N LEU A 64 19.38 3.91 -12.89
CA LEU A 64 18.82 2.66 -13.40
C LEU A 64 19.29 1.44 -12.59
N ALA A 65 20.58 1.37 -12.25
CA ALA A 65 21.13 0.30 -11.42
C ALA A 65 20.55 0.33 -9.99
N GLU A 66 20.33 1.52 -9.44
CA GLU A 66 19.73 1.67 -8.11
C GLU A 66 18.25 1.28 -8.09
N LEU A 67 17.50 1.67 -9.13
CA LEU A 67 16.11 1.22 -9.31
C LEU A 67 16.02 -0.30 -9.52
N ASP A 68 16.99 -0.89 -10.21
CA ASP A 68 17.08 -2.35 -10.38
C ASP A 68 17.27 -3.06 -9.03
N GLN A 69 18.17 -2.55 -8.18
CA GLN A 69 18.37 -3.05 -6.83
C GLN A 69 17.14 -2.85 -5.94
N TRP A 70 16.49 -1.68 -6.06
CA TRP A 70 15.30 -1.36 -5.29
C TRP A 70 14.18 -2.38 -5.52
N TRP A 71 13.81 -2.69 -6.77
CA TRP A 71 12.67 -3.58 -7.02
C TRP A 71 12.96 -5.01 -6.59
N GLN A 72 14.22 -5.47 -6.69
CA GLN A 72 14.66 -6.80 -6.23
C GLN A 72 14.64 -6.89 -4.69
N MET A 73 15.06 -5.82 -4.00
CA MET A 73 14.99 -5.72 -2.55
C MET A 73 13.53 -5.77 -2.07
N VAL A 74 12.62 -5.05 -2.74
CA VAL A 74 11.18 -5.08 -2.42
C VAL A 74 10.59 -6.46 -2.66
N GLU A 75 10.89 -7.09 -3.79
CA GLU A 75 10.43 -8.45 -4.10
C GLU A 75 10.89 -9.47 -3.06
N THR A 76 12.18 -9.44 -2.70
CA THR A 76 12.78 -10.33 -1.70
C THR A 76 12.13 -10.11 -0.34
N ARG A 77 11.99 -8.85 0.08
CA ARG A 77 11.37 -8.49 1.37
C ARG A 77 9.92 -8.94 1.44
N ARG A 78 9.19 -8.86 0.34
CA ARG A 78 7.80 -9.33 0.25
C ARG A 78 7.68 -10.84 0.08
N ALA A 79 8.78 -11.56 -0.13
CA ALA A 79 8.81 -13.00 -0.37
C ALA A 79 7.80 -13.45 -1.45
N GLY A 80 7.60 -12.62 -2.48
CA GLY A 80 6.61 -12.87 -3.54
C GLY A 80 5.14 -12.65 -3.14
N ASN A 81 4.86 -12.08 -1.96
CA ASN A 81 3.51 -11.73 -1.53
C ASN A 81 3.06 -10.44 -2.26
N THR A 82 2.13 -10.61 -3.20
CA THR A 82 1.65 -9.56 -4.11
C THR A 82 0.33 -8.93 -3.65
N THR A 83 -0.10 -9.20 -2.42
CA THR A 83 -1.30 -8.57 -1.87
C THR A 83 -1.14 -7.04 -1.80
N ARG A 84 -2.23 -6.33 -2.11
CA ARG A 84 -2.30 -4.87 -2.07
C ARG A 84 -2.22 -4.41 -0.61
N ASN A 85 -1.57 -3.27 -0.34
CA ASN A 85 -1.46 -2.69 1.01
C ASN A 85 -2.82 -2.75 1.74
N PRO A 86 -2.92 -3.45 2.89
CA PRO A 86 -4.13 -3.55 3.68
C PRO A 86 -4.75 -2.20 4.06
N GLY A 87 -3.92 -1.16 4.23
CA GLY A 87 -4.34 0.21 4.54
C GLY A 87 -5.35 0.77 3.55
N LEU A 88 -5.17 0.48 2.25
CA LEU A 88 -6.07 0.94 1.19
C LEU A 88 -7.49 0.36 1.31
N GLY A 89 -7.64 -0.84 1.89
CA GLY A 89 -8.94 -1.46 2.14
C GLY A 89 -9.50 -1.16 3.53
N LEU A 90 -8.62 -0.92 4.51
CA LEU A 90 -8.98 -0.68 5.90
C LEU A 90 -9.77 0.61 6.06
N GLU A 91 -9.36 1.71 5.42
CA GLU A 91 -10.05 2.98 5.58
C GLU A 91 -11.52 2.92 5.11
N ARG A 92 -11.75 2.28 3.95
CA ARG A 92 -13.11 2.04 3.43
C ARG A 92 -13.93 1.15 4.36
N SER A 93 -13.30 0.12 4.93
CA SER A 93 -13.97 -0.81 5.85
C SER A 93 -14.32 -0.12 7.16
N ILE A 94 -13.42 0.67 7.73
CA ILE A 94 -13.66 1.48 8.93
C ILE A 94 -14.85 2.41 8.69
N ARG A 95 -14.83 3.17 7.58
CA ARG A 95 -15.92 4.07 7.21
C ARG A 95 -17.26 3.34 7.12
N TYR A 96 -17.29 2.21 6.41
CA TYR A 96 -18.49 1.39 6.30
C TYR A 96 -19.01 0.92 7.67
N LEU A 97 -18.13 0.43 8.54
CA LEU A 97 -18.53 -0.03 9.87
C LEU A 97 -19.04 1.12 10.74
N THR A 98 -18.33 2.25 10.76
CA THR A 98 -18.73 3.43 11.54
C THR A 98 -20.05 4.00 11.05
N ASP A 99 -20.23 4.22 9.74
CA ASP A 99 -21.47 4.74 9.17
C ASP A 99 -22.67 3.84 9.51
N ARG A 100 -22.47 2.52 9.52
CA ARG A 100 -23.50 1.55 9.90
C ARG A 100 -23.82 1.55 11.39
N LEU A 101 -22.81 1.73 12.24
CA LEU A 101 -22.96 1.77 13.70
C LEU A 101 -23.57 3.09 14.18
N ASP A 102 -23.32 4.19 13.47
CA ASP A 102 -23.82 5.52 13.81
C ASP A 102 -25.21 5.78 13.21
N ALA A 103 -25.77 4.83 12.46
CA ALA A 103 -27.13 4.89 11.98
C ALA A 103 -28.13 4.92 13.16
N VAL A 104 -29.19 5.73 13.02
CA VAL A 104 -30.24 5.92 14.05
C VAL A 104 -30.82 4.60 14.57
N THR A 105 -30.93 3.61 13.68
CA THR A 105 -31.35 2.25 14.02
C THR A 105 -30.41 1.25 13.37
N VAL A 106 -29.74 0.43 14.17
CA VAL A 106 -28.95 -0.70 13.69
C VAL A 106 -29.86 -1.94 13.61
N THR A 107 -30.18 -2.39 12.40
CA THR A 107 -31.00 -3.59 12.22
C THR A 107 -30.17 -4.87 12.41
N PRO A 108 -30.78 -6.00 12.78
CA PRO A 108 -30.08 -7.29 12.87
C PRO A 108 -29.38 -7.70 11.57
N GLU A 109 -29.96 -7.39 10.41
CA GLU A 109 -29.38 -7.67 9.10
C GLU A 109 -28.15 -6.79 8.84
N ALA A 110 -28.23 -5.50 9.17
CA ALA A 110 -27.10 -4.58 9.06
C ALA A 110 -25.95 -5.00 9.99
N LEU A 111 -26.27 -5.44 11.20
CA LEU A 111 -25.29 -5.99 12.14
C LEU A 111 -24.66 -7.28 11.61
N GLY A 112 -25.46 -8.19 11.03
CA GLY A 112 -24.97 -9.41 10.40
C GLY A 112 -24.01 -9.14 9.23
N GLU A 113 -24.29 -8.12 8.42
CA GLU A 113 -23.38 -7.67 7.36
C GLU A 113 -22.09 -7.05 7.92
N CYS A 114 -22.18 -6.23 8.97
CA CYS A 114 -21.00 -5.69 9.64
C CYS A 114 -20.10 -6.82 10.19
N ARG A 115 -20.68 -7.89 10.73
CA ARG A 115 -19.91 -9.07 11.18
C ARG A 115 -19.20 -9.79 10.04
N ARG A 116 -19.87 -9.96 8.88
CA ARG A 116 -19.23 -10.52 7.68
C ARG A 116 -18.06 -9.66 7.21
N GLN A 117 -18.24 -8.34 7.20
CA GLN A 117 -17.18 -7.41 6.84
C GLN A 117 -15.99 -7.48 7.80
N VAL A 118 -16.24 -7.51 9.12
CA VAL A 118 -15.19 -7.71 10.14
C VAL A 118 -14.44 -9.01 9.91
N ALA A 119 -15.13 -10.13 9.66
CA ALA A 119 -14.48 -11.42 9.41
C ALA A 119 -13.59 -11.39 8.15
N ALA A 120 -14.05 -10.76 7.07
CA ALA A 120 -13.27 -10.61 5.85
C ALA A 120 -12.02 -9.72 6.04
N VAL A 121 -12.15 -8.62 6.80
CA VAL A 121 -11.03 -7.74 7.12
C VAL A 121 -10.04 -8.43 8.06
N ASP A 122 -10.49 -9.14 9.09
CA ASP A 122 -9.63 -9.91 9.99
C ASP A 122 -8.83 -10.99 9.24
N GLN A 123 -9.46 -11.68 8.27
CA GLN A 123 -8.76 -12.62 7.39
C GLN A 123 -7.71 -11.91 6.52
N THR A 124 -8.04 -10.73 5.99
CA THR A 124 -7.11 -9.93 5.17
C THR A 124 -5.90 -9.50 6.00
N ILE A 125 -6.11 -8.95 7.19
CA ILE A 125 -5.02 -8.56 8.12
C ILE A 125 -4.17 -9.78 8.48
N THR A 126 -4.80 -10.92 8.78
CA THR A 126 -4.08 -12.14 9.15
C THR A 126 -3.24 -12.69 7.99
N GLY A 127 -3.80 -12.73 6.78
CA GLY A 127 -3.08 -13.16 5.58
C GLY A 127 -1.98 -12.19 5.14
N ALA A 128 -2.07 -10.92 5.55
CA ALA A 128 -1.10 -9.88 5.27
C ALA A 128 -0.13 -9.61 6.43
N LYS A 129 -0.20 -10.35 7.55
CA LYS A 129 0.57 -10.05 8.78
C LYS A 129 2.08 -9.93 8.57
N ASP A 130 2.60 -10.70 7.61
CA ASP A 130 4.03 -10.76 7.28
C ASP A 130 4.41 -9.74 6.21
N LEU A 131 3.46 -8.97 5.68
CA LEU A 131 3.76 -7.85 4.79
C LEU A 131 4.49 -6.74 5.56
N PRO A 132 5.41 -6.00 4.90
CA PRO A 132 6.15 -4.91 5.53
C PRO A 132 5.25 -3.89 6.24
N GLU A 133 4.09 -3.57 5.66
CA GLU A 133 3.15 -2.58 6.21
C GLU A 133 2.49 -3.02 7.53
N LEU A 134 2.39 -4.33 7.79
CA LEU A 134 1.86 -4.87 9.05
C LEU A 134 2.94 -5.40 9.99
N ALA A 135 4.08 -5.84 9.45
CA ALA A 135 5.25 -6.25 10.23
C ALA A 135 5.97 -5.05 10.86
N HIS A 136 6.01 -3.91 10.14
CA HIS A 136 6.61 -2.66 10.57
C HIS A 136 5.67 -1.48 10.25
N PRO A 137 4.50 -1.41 10.93
CA PRO A 137 3.50 -0.40 10.63
C PRO A 137 4.03 1.00 10.97
N ASP A 138 3.83 1.92 10.04
CA ASP A 138 4.06 3.35 10.27
C ASP A 138 2.93 3.94 11.15
N ALA A 139 3.06 5.22 11.50
CA ALA A 139 2.09 5.89 12.37
C ALA A 139 0.67 5.90 11.78
N GLU A 140 0.54 6.04 10.45
CA GLU A 140 -0.74 6.05 9.75
C GLU A 140 -1.39 4.66 9.80
N MET A 141 -0.65 3.60 9.52
CA MET A 141 -1.14 2.23 9.64
C MET A 141 -1.51 1.87 11.08
N LEU A 142 -0.73 2.32 12.06
CA LEU A 142 -1.07 2.14 13.48
C LEU A 142 -2.40 2.83 13.84
N ASP A 143 -2.63 4.05 13.36
CA ASP A 143 -3.91 4.76 13.54
C ASP A 143 -5.07 4.02 12.87
N LEU A 144 -4.91 3.60 11.61
CA LEU A 144 -5.92 2.81 10.89
C LEU A 144 -6.26 1.51 11.62
N LEU A 145 -5.25 0.78 12.09
CA LEU A 145 -5.46 -0.46 12.86
C LEU A 145 -6.16 -0.19 14.19
N ALA A 146 -5.84 0.92 14.88
CA ALA A 146 -6.51 1.31 16.11
C ALA A 146 -7.99 1.63 15.88
N ARG A 147 -8.30 2.46 14.90
CA ARG A 147 -9.68 2.81 14.50
C ARG A 147 -10.48 1.60 14.04
N TYR A 148 -9.85 0.69 13.29
CA TYR A 148 -10.48 -0.57 12.92
C TYR A 148 -10.80 -1.43 14.14
N ARG A 149 -9.86 -1.57 15.10
CA ARG A 149 -10.10 -2.33 16.34
C ARG A 149 -11.24 -1.73 17.15
N GLU A 150 -11.36 -0.41 17.20
CA GLU A 150 -12.47 0.27 17.86
C GLU A 150 -13.81 -0.06 17.18
N ALA A 151 -13.93 0.16 15.86
CA ALA A 151 -15.15 -0.15 15.11
C ALA A 151 -15.53 -1.64 15.23
N ARG A 152 -14.54 -2.53 15.12
CA ARG A 152 -14.69 -3.98 15.33
C ARG A 152 -15.24 -4.30 16.72
N SER A 153 -14.68 -3.69 17.76
CA SER A 153 -15.13 -3.92 19.14
C SER A 153 -16.59 -3.52 19.34
N ARG A 154 -17.01 -2.39 18.75
CA ARG A 154 -18.41 -1.92 18.78
C ARG A 154 -19.36 -2.89 18.08
N VAL A 155 -19.00 -3.39 16.89
CA VAL A 155 -19.79 -4.42 16.17
C VAL A 155 -19.95 -5.69 17.00
N LEU A 156 -18.88 -6.14 17.66
CA LEU A 156 -18.89 -7.35 18.47
C LEU A 156 -19.62 -7.17 19.82
N ALA A 157 -19.66 -5.96 20.37
CA ALA A 157 -20.38 -5.66 21.61
C ALA A 157 -21.90 -5.57 21.43
N LEU A 158 -22.36 -5.22 20.22
CA LEU A 158 -23.79 -5.23 19.86
C LEU A 158 -24.31 -6.63 19.52
N ALA A 159 -23.45 -7.65 19.61
CA ALA A 159 -23.73 -9.00 19.16
C ALA A 159 -24.28 -9.94 20.23
#